data_AF-A0A9P8Y5Y5-F1
#
_entry.id   AF-A0A9P8Y5Y5-F1
#
_cell.length_a   1.000
_cell.length_b   1.000
_cell.length_c   1.000
_cell.angle_alpha   90.00
_cell.angle_beta   90.00
_cell.angle_gamma   90.00
#
_symmetry.space_group_name_H-M   'P 1'
#
loop_
_entity.id
_entity.type
_entity.pdbx_description
1 polymer ?
#
loop_
_entity_poly.entity_id
_entity_poly.type
_entity_poly.pdbx_seq_one_letter_code
_entity_poly.pdbx_strand_id
1 'polypeptide(L)'
;MDGLGKLESLAGRVTMDLADGPSKDVPIVFVPGFSGWGSPLFGAVNYWGGIENIPQILAKAGHTVILAPVGPLSSNWERACELYAQLRSSRFTQYNLETNEIEGKPEVIDVDYGDVFPIRHRYEREPQEWRNWKWDENSPAHFICHSQGGTTVRYLLHLMEHCTENSKQTLPHPEYFDTPRRSKWAISVPTVGTPHRGTTVVDALWNLSRHLDLPEQTRLLGRLFAVLSFEDQHRRTYDLQLDHWGIKRGTRRNRNETFSEMRERLESSIWQANPGPVRRWIESNHNALYDNSVMGVNELNEKTIPTSNDVYYFSLSFSCVEPFPPDWPSWTLEAIQEFPLTITRFLEELPIIGNIDKMIQGALNFIPFLGDFYSEIHNLSFGLATQIAQGIIGVATNVGGWHIVSNLVDIREATRWLVDKVLNRFIQEVGYNVRVPPPGDYLPIASVLPLMFPTAYAISSQQLSNGQRQILRDESEDWKVNDGIVNTASMKGPLNRNGDIPANRDRSLIVDACDFPRLPEQVANARGKYWHFGTTDGMDHADKIGIWIESDTGKKVASMYTHLVTIVSHLSAKPTLTDLPNVDISALPRFTGDITPDLSAKVIADKLAIYDGRGSVMVEDFI
;
A
#
# COMPACT_ATOMS: atom_id res chain seq x y z
N MET A 1 11.27 -7.31 -21.55
CA MET A 1 11.44 -7.84 -20.19
C MET A 1 10.44 -7.09 -19.33
N ASP A 2 9.58 -7.83 -18.63
CA ASP A 2 8.58 -7.28 -17.72
C ASP A 2 9.23 -6.78 -16.42
N GLY A 3 8.42 -6.28 -15.48
CA GLY A 3 8.91 -5.72 -14.23
C GLY A 3 9.74 -6.69 -13.38
N LEU A 4 9.25 -7.91 -13.18
CA LEU A 4 9.96 -8.93 -12.40
C LEU A 4 11.26 -9.41 -13.08
N GLY A 5 11.28 -9.55 -14.41
CA GLY A 5 12.51 -9.88 -15.12
C GLY A 5 13.58 -8.78 -14.99
N LYS A 6 13.17 -7.50 -15.03
CA LYS A 6 14.10 -6.37 -14.82
C LYS A 6 14.64 -6.35 -13.39
N LEU A 7 13.81 -6.70 -12.41
CA LEU A 7 14.20 -6.85 -11.01
C LEU A 7 15.25 -7.97 -10.84
N GLU A 8 14.99 -9.15 -11.40
CA GLU A 8 15.94 -10.28 -11.40
C GLU A 8 17.27 -9.89 -12.06
N SER A 9 17.20 -9.22 -13.21
CA SER A 9 18.38 -8.76 -13.93
C SER A 9 19.23 -7.79 -13.10
N LEU A 10 18.60 -6.83 -12.40
CA LEU A 10 19.33 -5.92 -11.53
C LEU A 10 19.92 -6.64 -10.31
N ALA A 11 19.16 -7.54 -9.67
CA ALA A 11 19.65 -8.33 -8.53
C ALA A 11 20.88 -9.18 -8.91
N GLY A 12 20.87 -9.80 -10.09
CA GLY A 12 22.03 -10.52 -10.61
C GLY A 12 23.23 -9.60 -10.85
N ARG A 13 23.01 -8.43 -11.45
CA ARG A 13 24.08 -7.44 -11.70
C ARG A 13 24.73 -6.93 -10.41
N VAL A 14 23.94 -6.47 -9.44
CA VAL A 14 24.50 -5.92 -8.19
C VAL A 14 25.30 -6.95 -7.40
N THR A 15 24.89 -8.23 -7.47
CA THR A 15 25.62 -9.34 -6.83
C THR A 15 26.98 -9.59 -7.49
N MET A 16 27.11 -9.33 -8.80
CA MET A 16 28.37 -9.50 -9.53
C MET A 16 29.28 -8.27 -9.44
N ASP A 17 28.70 -7.08 -9.52
CA ASP A 17 29.41 -5.82 -9.74
C ASP A 17 29.82 -5.13 -8.42
N LEU A 18 29.12 -5.37 -7.30
CA LEU A 18 29.41 -4.76 -6.01
C LEU A 18 30.24 -5.72 -5.15
N ALA A 19 31.52 -5.38 -4.95
CA ALA A 19 32.52 -6.22 -4.30
C ALA A 19 32.28 -6.46 -2.81
N ASP A 20 31.58 -5.53 -2.14
CA ASP A 20 31.11 -5.70 -0.78
C ASP A 20 29.82 -6.53 -0.84
N GLY A 21 29.91 -7.80 -0.43
CA GLY A 21 28.77 -8.71 -0.41
C GLY A 21 27.59 -8.16 0.42
N PRO A 22 26.41 -8.81 0.36
CA PRO A 22 25.19 -8.27 0.92
C PRO A 22 25.33 -8.02 2.43
N SER A 23 25.08 -6.79 2.87
CA SER A 23 24.95 -6.45 4.28
C SER A 23 23.69 -7.10 4.85
N LYS A 24 23.89 -7.97 5.84
CA LYS A 24 22.83 -8.66 6.58
C LYS A 24 22.57 -8.05 7.97
N ASP A 25 23.44 -7.15 8.38
CA ASP A 25 23.39 -6.49 9.70
C ASP A 25 22.38 -5.34 9.74
N VAL A 26 21.97 -4.82 8.57
CA VAL A 26 20.92 -3.80 8.48
C VAL A 26 19.55 -4.48 8.40
N PRO A 27 18.61 -4.15 9.31
CA PRO A 27 17.29 -4.74 9.28
C PRO A 27 16.44 -4.21 8.12
N ILE A 28 15.51 -5.06 7.69
CA ILE A 28 14.55 -4.79 6.64
C ILE A 28 13.17 -4.67 7.29
N VAL A 29 12.62 -3.47 7.28
CA VAL A 29 11.32 -3.13 7.85
C VAL A 29 10.25 -3.30 6.78
N PHE A 30 9.32 -4.21 7.03
CA PHE A 30 8.18 -4.49 6.17
C PHE A 30 7.00 -3.63 6.62
N VAL A 31 6.53 -2.76 5.72
CA VAL A 31 5.44 -1.81 6.00
C VAL A 31 4.20 -2.17 5.16
N PRO A 32 3.13 -2.71 5.79
CA PRO A 32 1.95 -3.17 5.09
C PRO A 32 1.12 -2.00 4.55
N GLY A 33 0.17 -2.29 3.67
CA GLY A 33 -0.69 -1.31 3.03
C GLY A 33 -2.01 -1.04 3.72
N PHE A 34 -2.95 -0.52 2.91
CA PHE A 34 -4.37 -0.52 3.21
C PHE A 34 -4.82 -1.97 3.44
N SER A 35 -5.65 -2.21 4.44
CA SER A 35 -6.13 -3.55 4.84
C SER A 35 -5.07 -4.55 5.36
N GLY A 36 -3.89 -4.08 5.76
CA GLY A 36 -2.87 -4.94 6.37
C GLY A 36 -3.19 -5.45 7.77
N TRP A 37 -2.68 -6.63 8.12
CA TRP A 37 -2.78 -7.21 9.46
C TRP A 37 -1.40 -7.55 10.04
N GLY A 38 -1.29 -7.45 11.37
CA GLY A 38 -0.09 -7.83 12.12
C GLY A 38 -0.02 -9.34 12.38
N SER A 39 -1.01 -9.89 13.08
CA SER A 39 -1.09 -11.32 13.40
C SER A 39 -1.72 -12.12 12.27
N PRO A 40 -1.29 -13.38 12.02
CA PRO A 40 -1.85 -14.20 10.94
C PRO A 40 -3.38 -14.29 11.02
N LEU A 41 -4.07 -13.97 9.93
CA LEU A 41 -5.51 -14.13 9.81
C LEU A 41 -5.86 -15.61 9.99
N PHE A 42 -6.86 -15.89 10.82
CA PHE A 42 -7.30 -17.24 11.19
C PHE A 42 -6.17 -18.13 11.75
N GLY A 43 -5.06 -17.53 12.23
CA GLY A 43 -3.89 -18.24 12.73
C GLY A 43 -3.03 -18.90 11.65
N ALA A 44 -3.30 -18.66 10.36
CA ALA A 44 -2.63 -19.36 9.26
C ALA A 44 -2.21 -18.47 8.08
N VAL A 45 -2.88 -17.33 7.85
CA VAL A 45 -2.62 -16.50 6.67
C VAL A 45 -1.85 -15.25 7.08
N ASN A 46 -0.56 -15.22 6.76
CA ASN A 46 0.31 -14.07 7.01
C ASN A 46 0.06 -12.98 5.97
N TYR A 47 0.17 -11.70 6.37
CA TYR A 47 0.10 -10.62 5.39
C TYR A 47 1.23 -10.74 4.37
N TRP A 48 2.46 -11.02 4.82
CA TRP A 48 3.63 -11.17 3.96
C TRP A 48 3.89 -12.64 3.65
N GLY A 49 3.14 -13.16 2.68
CA GLY A 49 3.36 -14.46 2.05
C GLY A 49 2.13 -15.36 2.06
N GLY A 50 1.02 -14.94 2.66
CA GLY A 50 -0.19 -15.76 2.77
C GLY A 50 0.11 -17.08 3.48
N ILE A 51 0.12 -18.16 2.70
CA ILE A 51 0.49 -19.52 3.15
C ILE A 51 2.02 -19.67 3.27
N GLU A 52 2.77 -19.09 2.34
CA GLU A 52 4.22 -19.02 2.44
C GLU A 52 4.59 -17.93 3.47
N ASN A 53 5.77 -18.04 4.08
CA ASN A 53 6.22 -17.05 5.05
C ASN A 53 7.44 -16.33 4.49
N ILE A 54 7.21 -15.20 3.80
CA ILE A 54 8.29 -14.41 3.19
C ILE A 54 9.30 -13.94 4.25
N PRO A 55 8.89 -13.42 5.42
CA PRO A 55 9.81 -13.13 6.52
C PRO A 55 10.66 -14.34 6.93
N GLN A 56 10.08 -15.54 7.01
CA GLN A 56 10.82 -16.78 7.32
C GLN A 56 11.83 -17.12 6.23
N ILE A 57 11.47 -17.00 4.95
CA ILE A 57 12.37 -17.26 3.81
C ILE A 57 13.60 -16.34 3.91
N LEU A 58 13.37 -15.06 4.17
CA LEU A 58 14.42 -14.05 4.29
C LEU A 58 15.26 -14.23 5.57
N ALA A 59 14.63 -14.59 6.69
CA ALA A 59 15.32 -14.90 7.93
C ALA A 59 16.21 -16.14 7.80
N LYS A 60 15.75 -17.20 7.11
CA LYS A 60 16.56 -18.38 6.77
C LYS A 60 17.74 -18.04 5.85
N ALA A 61 17.61 -17.01 5.01
CA ALA A 61 18.71 -16.47 4.21
C ALA A 61 19.68 -15.57 5.03
N GLY A 62 19.37 -15.33 6.31
CA GLY A 62 20.20 -14.60 7.26
C GLY A 62 19.88 -13.11 7.39
N HIS A 63 18.76 -12.64 6.83
CA HIS A 63 18.36 -11.23 6.95
C HIS A 63 17.51 -11.00 8.20
N THR A 64 17.75 -9.87 8.88
CA THR A 64 16.86 -9.42 9.95
C THR A 64 15.63 -8.76 9.33
N VAL A 65 14.45 -9.34 9.53
CA VAL A 65 13.17 -8.80 9.04
C VAL A 65 12.33 -8.31 10.22
N ILE A 66 11.98 -7.02 10.19
CA ILE A 66 11.10 -6.39 11.16
C ILE A 66 9.72 -6.23 10.52
N LEU A 67 8.70 -6.84 11.13
CA LEU A 67 7.31 -6.59 10.75
C LEU A 67 6.79 -5.39 11.53
N ALA A 68 6.43 -4.31 10.83
CA ALA A 68 5.85 -3.12 11.45
C ALA A 68 4.34 -3.10 11.17
N PRO A 69 3.51 -3.70 12.05
CA PRO A 69 2.06 -3.53 11.93
C PRO A 69 1.74 -2.03 12.04
N VAL A 70 0.78 -1.56 11.26
CA VAL A 70 0.27 -0.18 11.29
C VAL A 70 -1.20 -0.22 10.91
N GLY A 71 -1.97 0.77 11.33
CA GLY A 71 -3.42 0.78 11.23
C GLY A 71 -3.88 0.59 9.78
N PRO A 72 -4.63 -0.48 9.45
CA PRO A 72 -5.03 -0.78 8.07
C PRO A 72 -5.91 0.28 7.43
N LEU A 73 -6.68 1.01 8.25
CA LEU A 73 -7.65 2.03 7.83
C LEU A 73 -7.28 3.44 8.32
N SER A 74 -6.14 3.58 9.00
CA SER A 74 -5.61 4.84 9.51
C SER A 74 -5.01 5.70 8.39
N SER A 75 -4.96 7.01 8.58
CA SER A 75 -4.25 7.96 7.72
C SER A 75 -2.73 7.68 7.70
N ASN A 76 -2.04 8.19 6.68
CA ASN A 76 -0.58 8.18 6.60
C ASN A 76 0.05 8.92 7.80
N TRP A 77 -0.60 9.93 8.37
CA TRP A 77 -0.14 10.60 9.61
C TRP A 77 -0.11 9.63 10.78
N GLU A 78 -1.26 9.04 11.09
CA GLU A 78 -1.40 8.08 12.20
C GLU A 78 -0.44 6.91 12.01
N ARG A 79 -0.37 6.35 10.81
CA ARG A 79 0.53 5.24 10.46
C ARG A 79 2.01 5.63 10.55
N ALA A 80 2.38 6.87 10.23
CA ALA A 80 3.75 7.36 10.38
C ALA A 80 4.12 7.50 11.87
N CYS A 81 3.22 8.01 12.72
CA CYS A 81 3.40 8.04 14.17
C CYS A 81 3.53 6.63 14.77
N GLU A 82 2.64 5.71 14.39
CA GLU A 82 2.69 4.30 14.81
C GLU A 82 4.01 3.64 14.41
N LEU A 83 4.43 3.80 13.14
CA LEU A 83 5.68 3.24 12.62
C LEU A 83 6.89 3.81 13.35
N TYR A 84 6.95 5.14 13.54
CA TYR A 84 8.03 5.80 14.25
C TYR A 84 8.13 5.33 15.72
N ALA A 85 7.00 5.33 16.45
CA ALA A 85 6.95 4.89 17.83
C ALA A 85 7.43 3.44 17.98
N GLN A 86 6.98 2.54 17.11
CA GLN A 86 7.42 1.15 17.08
C GLN A 86 8.94 1.03 16.84
N LEU A 87 9.47 1.72 15.82
CA LEU A 87 10.89 1.69 15.47
C LEU A 87 11.82 2.31 16.54
N ARG A 88 11.30 3.24 17.35
CA ARG A 88 12.05 3.85 18.47
C ARG A 88 11.90 3.12 19.79
N SER A 89 10.92 2.21 19.93
CA SER A 89 10.65 1.50 21.18
C SER A 89 11.65 0.37 21.50
N SER A 90 12.55 0.02 20.57
CA SER A 90 13.46 -1.15 20.64
C SER A 90 12.77 -2.51 20.81
N ARG A 91 11.46 -2.58 20.58
CA ARG A 91 10.64 -3.79 20.74
C ARG A 91 10.06 -4.16 19.40
N PHE A 92 10.45 -5.30 18.83
CA PHE A 92 10.10 -5.72 17.47
C PHE A 92 9.38 -7.08 17.43
N THR A 93 8.55 -7.25 16.40
CA THR A 93 7.90 -8.50 16.02
C THR A 93 8.77 -9.07 14.93
N GLN A 94 9.29 -10.26 15.19
CA GLN A 94 10.22 -10.96 14.32
C GLN A 94 9.78 -12.39 14.15
N TYR A 95 10.28 -13.03 13.11
CA TYR A 95 10.09 -14.46 12.92
C TYR A 95 11.14 -15.23 13.74
N ASN A 96 10.70 -16.08 14.67
CA ASN A 96 11.61 -16.91 15.47
C ASN A 96 11.93 -18.22 14.72
N LEU A 97 13.20 -18.39 14.35
CA LEU A 97 13.67 -19.58 13.63
C LEU A 97 13.71 -20.85 14.49
N GLU A 98 13.77 -20.74 15.82
CA GLU A 98 13.83 -21.88 16.74
C GLU A 98 12.44 -22.48 16.99
N THR A 99 11.42 -21.63 17.12
CA THR A 99 10.04 -22.08 17.39
C THR A 99 9.20 -22.21 16.13
N ASN A 100 9.67 -21.68 14.99
CA ASN A 100 8.92 -21.56 13.73
C ASN A 100 7.59 -20.79 13.85
N GLU A 101 7.42 -20.02 14.92
CA GLU A 101 6.23 -19.24 15.21
C GLU A 101 6.58 -17.75 15.36
N ILE A 102 5.57 -16.89 15.20
CA ILE A 102 5.62 -15.52 15.68
C ILE A 102 5.12 -15.58 17.13
N GLU A 103 6.02 -15.78 18.10
CA GLU A 103 5.67 -15.86 19.52
C GLU A 103 5.83 -14.51 20.22
N GLY A 104 4.92 -14.21 21.16
CA GLY A 104 4.99 -13.07 22.06
C GLY A 104 3.85 -13.05 23.07
N LYS A 105 3.93 -12.15 24.05
CA LYS A 105 2.76 -11.63 24.79
C LYS A 105 2.57 -10.17 24.42
N PRO A 106 1.37 -9.65 24.15
CA PRO A 106 1.20 -8.25 23.77
C PRO A 106 1.80 -7.30 24.80
N GLU A 107 2.86 -6.58 24.40
CA GLU A 107 3.41 -5.43 25.10
C GLU A 107 2.85 -4.15 24.49
N VAL A 108 2.45 -3.23 25.36
CA VAL A 108 1.79 -1.99 24.98
C VAL A 108 2.83 -0.90 24.71
N ILE A 109 2.83 -0.34 23.51
CA ILE A 109 3.56 0.88 23.14
C ILE A 109 2.55 2.03 23.14
N ASP A 110 2.84 3.11 23.86
CA ASP A 110 2.03 4.33 23.75
C ASP A 110 2.41 5.08 22.48
N VAL A 111 1.44 5.25 21.57
CA VAL A 111 1.56 6.08 20.36
C VAL A 111 0.97 7.45 20.65
N ASP A 112 1.77 8.48 20.41
CA ASP A 112 1.34 9.87 20.40
C ASP A 112 1.06 10.29 18.95
N TYR A 113 -0.13 10.82 18.71
CA TYR A 113 -0.53 11.34 17.42
C TYR A 113 -0.45 12.88 17.37
N GLY A 114 0.11 13.50 18.41
CA GLY A 114 0.24 14.93 18.59
C GLY A 114 -1.09 15.64 18.82
N ASP A 115 -1.08 16.96 18.65
CA ASP A 115 -2.27 17.81 18.85
C ASP A 115 -3.35 17.59 17.77
N VAL A 116 -2.99 16.95 16.65
CA VAL A 116 -3.92 16.56 15.57
C VAL A 116 -4.93 15.52 16.09
N PHE A 117 -4.47 14.57 16.91
CA PHE A 117 -5.29 13.59 17.61
C PHE A 117 -4.82 13.44 19.07
N PRO A 118 -5.32 14.25 20.01
CA PRO A 118 -4.75 14.39 21.37
C PRO A 118 -4.98 13.18 22.29
N ILE A 119 -5.32 12.02 21.75
CA ILE A 119 -5.57 10.78 22.48
C ILE A 119 -4.36 9.87 22.30
N ARG A 120 -3.54 9.72 23.35
CA ARG A 120 -2.50 8.68 23.37
C ARG A 120 -3.15 7.31 23.26
N HIS A 121 -2.66 6.50 22.34
CA HIS A 121 -3.21 5.17 22.09
C HIS A 121 -2.24 4.07 22.50
N ARG A 122 -2.80 3.03 23.13
CA ARG A 122 -2.07 1.84 23.56
C ARG A 122 -2.03 0.86 22.40
N TYR A 123 -0.89 0.79 21.75
CA TYR A 123 -0.63 -0.12 20.64
C TYR A 123 -0.11 -1.45 21.20
N GLU A 124 -0.95 -2.49 21.20
CA GLU A 124 -0.56 -3.84 21.62
C GLU A 124 0.28 -4.53 20.54
N ARG A 125 1.44 -5.09 20.92
CA ARG A 125 2.38 -5.76 20.01
C ARG A 125 2.95 -7.03 20.63
N GLU A 126 3.08 -8.12 19.86
CA GLU A 126 3.86 -9.30 20.26
C GLU A 126 5.39 -9.04 20.22
N PRO A 127 6.13 -9.17 21.35
CA PRO A 127 7.58 -8.94 21.45
C PRO A 127 8.39 -10.25 21.45
N GLN A 128 9.54 -10.25 20.74
CA GLN A 128 10.72 -11.07 21.12
C GLN A 128 12.06 -10.47 20.61
N GLU A 129 13.19 -11.04 21.04
CA GLU A 129 14.42 -10.34 21.43
C GLU A 129 15.31 -9.76 20.31
N TRP A 130 15.33 -8.43 20.19
CA TRP A 130 16.56 -7.62 20.05
C TRP A 130 16.48 -6.48 21.05
N ARG A 131 17.08 -6.66 22.24
CA ARG A 131 16.91 -5.69 23.33
C ARG A 131 17.60 -4.33 23.10
N ASN A 132 18.37 -4.18 22.01
CA ASN A 132 19.28 -3.05 21.83
C ASN A 132 19.26 -2.37 20.45
N TRP A 133 18.54 -2.88 19.43
CA TRP A 133 18.41 -2.14 18.16
C TRP A 133 17.36 -1.04 18.34
N LYS A 134 17.70 0.18 17.96
CA LYS A 134 16.81 1.33 18.01
C LYS A 134 17.02 2.11 16.74
N TRP A 135 15.96 2.39 16.00
CA TRP A 135 16.11 3.08 14.73
C TRP A 135 16.65 4.50 14.94
N ASP A 136 17.88 4.76 14.48
CA ASP A 136 18.55 6.05 14.53
C ASP A 136 19.64 6.15 13.45
N GLU A 137 20.43 7.22 13.50
CA GLU A 137 21.50 7.49 12.54
C GLU A 137 22.58 6.40 12.50
N ASN A 138 22.87 5.77 13.64
CA ASN A 138 23.88 4.72 13.72
C ASN A 138 23.29 3.34 13.41
N SER A 139 21.96 3.23 13.45
CA SER A 139 21.20 2.01 13.23
C SER A 139 20.12 2.25 12.17
N PRO A 140 20.51 2.54 10.91
CA PRO A 140 19.55 2.78 9.83
C PRO A 140 18.84 1.49 9.40
N ALA A 141 17.82 1.62 8.55
CA ALA A 141 17.04 0.47 8.07
C ALA A 141 16.70 0.56 6.58
N HIS A 142 16.47 -0.59 5.96
CA HIS A 142 15.79 -0.68 4.67
C HIS A 142 14.28 -0.82 4.89
N PHE A 143 13.47 -0.24 4.02
CA PHE A 143 12.01 -0.36 4.06
C PHE A 143 11.51 -1.09 2.81
N ILE A 144 10.71 -2.15 2.97
CA ILE A 144 9.96 -2.74 1.86
C ILE A 144 8.48 -2.46 2.11
N CYS A 145 7.88 -1.73 1.18
CA CYS A 145 6.55 -1.18 1.34
C CYS A 145 5.59 -1.80 0.34
N HIS A 146 4.44 -2.26 0.82
CA HIS A 146 3.34 -2.68 -0.04
C HIS A 146 2.22 -1.64 -0.01
N SER A 147 1.65 -1.31 -1.17
CA SER A 147 0.43 -0.49 -1.26
C SER A 147 0.60 0.85 -0.50
N GLN A 148 -0.36 1.26 0.36
CA GLN A 148 -0.29 2.48 1.19
C GLN A 148 0.96 2.56 2.07
N GLY A 149 1.65 1.45 2.37
CA GLY A 149 2.90 1.47 3.11
C GLY A 149 3.95 2.39 2.48
N GLY A 150 3.96 2.50 1.15
CA GLY A 150 4.90 3.37 0.44
C GLY A 150 4.60 4.85 0.64
N THR A 151 3.33 5.27 0.62
CA THR A 151 2.94 6.65 0.94
C THR A 151 3.14 6.97 2.42
N THR A 152 2.95 5.99 3.31
CA THR A 152 3.24 6.12 4.76
C THR A 152 4.71 6.40 5.00
N VAL A 153 5.62 5.57 4.45
CA VAL A 153 7.07 5.77 4.63
C VAL A 153 7.54 7.06 3.97
N ARG A 154 7.02 7.40 2.77
CA ARG A 154 7.34 8.67 2.12
C ARG A 154 6.98 9.87 3.00
N TYR A 155 5.81 9.83 3.64
CA TYR A 155 5.38 10.90 4.54
C TYR A 155 6.23 10.95 5.82
N LEU A 156 6.51 9.80 6.43
CA LEU A 156 7.40 9.69 7.59
C LEU A 156 8.77 10.31 7.31
N LEU A 157 9.40 9.97 6.18
CA LEU A 157 10.71 10.51 5.81
C LEU A 157 10.67 12.02 5.57
N HIS A 158 9.57 12.55 5.02
CA HIS A 158 9.40 14.00 4.89
C HIS A 158 9.32 14.68 6.26
N LEU A 159 8.52 14.14 7.18
CA LEU A 159 8.39 14.67 8.54
C LEU A 159 9.72 14.63 9.29
N MET A 160 10.50 13.58 9.11
CA MET A 160 11.84 13.43 9.69
C MET A 160 12.90 14.34 9.03
N GLU A 161 12.71 14.71 7.78
CA GLU A 161 13.62 15.62 7.07
C GLU A 161 13.37 17.08 7.48
N HIS A 162 12.11 17.49 7.59
CA HIS A 162 11.75 18.90 7.70
C HIS A 162 11.09 19.32 9.02
N CYS A 163 10.65 18.36 9.84
CA CYS A 163 9.87 18.62 11.07
C CYS A 163 8.59 19.43 10.83
N THR A 164 8.00 19.32 9.65
CA THR A 164 6.77 20.04 9.29
C THR A 164 6.02 19.30 8.20
N GLU A 165 4.70 19.49 8.15
CA GLU A 165 3.86 19.06 7.03
C GLU A 165 3.94 20.01 5.84
N ASN A 166 4.49 21.21 6.00
CA ASN A 166 4.47 22.26 4.98
C ASN A 166 5.58 23.29 5.22
N SER A 167 5.90 24.13 4.24
CA SER A 167 6.92 25.19 4.40
C SER A 167 6.63 26.24 5.50
N LYS A 168 5.53 26.10 6.25
CA LYS A 168 5.17 26.92 7.40
C LYS A 168 5.73 26.26 8.67
N GLN A 169 6.42 27.06 9.49
CA GLN A 169 7.31 26.67 10.60
C GLN A 169 6.62 26.07 11.86
N THR A 170 5.45 25.45 11.74
CA THR A 170 4.80 24.78 12.88
C THR A 170 5.24 23.33 12.97
N LEU A 171 5.87 22.96 14.09
CA LEU A 171 6.20 21.57 14.42
C LEU A 171 4.89 20.76 14.56
N PRO A 172 4.66 19.75 13.72
CA PRO A 172 3.39 19.02 13.70
C PRO A 172 3.34 17.97 14.83
N HIS A 173 4.51 17.51 15.28
CA HIS A 173 4.63 16.66 16.46
C HIS A 173 5.90 17.04 17.26
N PRO A 174 5.76 17.59 18.48
CA PRO A 174 6.90 18.13 19.25
C PRO A 174 7.85 17.06 19.81
N GLU A 175 7.44 15.80 19.89
CA GLU A 175 8.29 14.69 20.35
C GLU A 175 8.86 13.81 19.21
N TYR A 176 8.06 13.44 18.22
CA TYR A 176 8.50 12.51 17.17
C TYR A 176 9.24 13.21 16.03
N PHE A 177 8.84 14.45 15.69
CA PHE A 177 9.31 15.20 14.54
C PHE A 177 9.85 16.57 14.95
N ASP A 178 10.78 16.57 15.91
CA ASP A 178 11.38 17.78 16.51
C ASP A 178 12.72 18.19 15.88
N THR A 179 13.47 17.21 15.36
CA THR A 179 14.82 17.36 14.82
C THR A 179 14.85 17.08 13.30
N PRO A 180 15.28 18.02 12.44
CA PRO A 180 15.28 17.83 10.99
C PRO A 180 16.47 16.96 10.52
N ARG A 181 16.54 16.67 9.22
CA ARG A 181 17.62 15.92 8.55
C ARG A 181 17.81 14.48 9.04
N ARG A 182 16.71 13.81 9.39
CA ARG A 182 16.71 12.41 9.82
C ARG A 182 16.23 11.43 8.74
N SER A 183 15.94 11.87 7.52
CA SER A 183 15.51 10.95 6.46
C SER A 183 16.57 9.89 6.11
N LYS A 184 17.86 10.22 6.27
CA LYS A 184 19.02 9.30 6.16
C LYS A 184 19.00 8.09 7.12
N TRP A 185 18.08 8.05 8.09
CA TRP A 185 17.87 6.86 8.91
C TRP A 185 17.23 5.72 8.08
N ALA A 186 16.64 6.03 6.92
CA ALA A 186 16.31 5.05 5.89
C ALA A 186 17.44 4.97 4.86
N ILE A 187 17.85 3.75 4.50
CA ILE A 187 18.79 3.53 3.38
C ILE A 187 18.03 3.44 2.07
N SER A 188 16.96 2.65 2.04
CA SER A 188 16.19 2.41 0.81
C SER A 188 14.70 2.20 1.08
N VAL A 189 13.87 2.54 0.09
CA VAL A 189 12.41 2.38 0.11
C VAL A 189 11.90 1.75 -1.19
N PRO A 190 12.07 0.43 -1.41
CA PRO A 190 11.28 -0.29 -2.39
C PRO A 190 9.77 -0.23 -2.13
N THR A 191 9.01 0.00 -3.19
CA THR A 191 7.55 0.07 -3.18
C THR A 191 6.94 -0.93 -4.16
N VAL A 192 5.96 -1.69 -3.70
CA VAL A 192 5.27 -2.74 -4.45
C VAL A 192 3.79 -2.36 -4.53
N GLY A 193 3.31 -1.95 -5.71
CA GLY A 193 1.89 -1.59 -5.90
C GLY A 193 1.41 -0.36 -5.13
N THR A 194 2.31 0.58 -4.78
CA THR A 194 1.95 1.77 -3.99
C THR A 194 1.18 2.81 -4.82
N PRO A 195 0.07 3.39 -4.32
CA PRO A 195 -0.67 4.45 -5.02
C PRO A 195 0.02 5.82 -4.87
N HIS A 196 1.20 6.00 -5.48
CA HIS A 196 1.98 7.25 -5.31
C HIS A 196 1.30 8.50 -5.87
N ARG A 197 0.26 8.31 -6.69
CA ARG A 197 -0.58 9.35 -7.30
C ARG A 197 -2.06 9.17 -6.95
N GLY A 198 -2.34 8.34 -5.95
CA GLY A 198 -3.69 7.94 -5.54
C GLY A 198 -4.29 6.84 -6.40
N THR A 199 -5.45 6.35 -6.00
CA THR A 199 -6.23 5.34 -6.71
C THR A 199 -7.68 5.78 -6.89
N THR A 200 -8.25 5.41 -8.04
CA THR A 200 -9.67 5.64 -8.33
C THR A 200 -10.57 4.55 -7.72
N VAL A 201 -10.02 3.59 -6.97
CA VAL A 201 -10.85 2.60 -6.23
C VAL A 201 -11.76 3.29 -5.21
N VAL A 202 -11.31 4.40 -4.62
CA VAL A 202 -12.09 5.18 -3.66
C VAL A 202 -13.30 5.78 -4.35
N ASP A 203 -13.11 6.35 -5.54
CA ASP A 203 -14.20 6.81 -6.40
C ASP A 203 -15.10 5.64 -6.83
N ALA A 204 -14.55 4.43 -7.02
CA ALA A 204 -15.31 3.23 -7.36
C ALA A 204 -16.29 2.88 -6.24
N LEU A 205 -15.76 2.82 -5.01
CA LEU A 205 -16.53 2.50 -3.81
C LEU A 205 -17.63 3.55 -3.58
N TRP A 206 -17.30 4.83 -3.73
CA TRP A 206 -18.30 5.90 -3.60
C TRP A 206 -19.34 5.90 -4.71
N ASN A 207 -18.97 5.55 -5.94
CA ASN A 207 -19.92 5.40 -7.03
C ASN A 207 -20.84 4.19 -6.82
N LEU A 208 -20.32 3.08 -6.29
CA LEU A 208 -21.12 1.91 -5.90
C LEU A 208 -22.13 2.27 -4.81
N SER A 209 -21.73 3.10 -3.85
CA SER A 209 -22.56 3.55 -2.72
C SER A 209 -23.25 4.90 -2.95
N ARG A 210 -23.26 5.46 -4.16
CA ARG A 210 -23.76 6.83 -4.44
C ARG A 210 -25.23 7.06 -4.10
N HIS A 211 -25.98 5.97 -3.96
CA HIS A 211 -27.40 5.98 -3.60
C HIS A 211 -27.63 5.89 -2.08
N LEU A 212 -26.57 5.66 -1.31
CA LEU A 212 -26.59 5.65 0.14
C LEU A 212 -26.25 7.04 0.67
N ASP A 213 -27.11 7.57 1.53
CA ASP A 213 -26.76 8.79 2.26
C ASP A 213 -25.66 8.51 3.31
N LEU A 214 -25.03 9.57 3.81
CA LEU A 214 -23.91 9.39 4.74
C LEU A 214 -24.31 8.67 6.05
N PRO A 215 -25.52 8.89 6.63
CA PRO A 215 -26.05 8.02 7.69
C PRO A 215 -26.12 6.53 7.32
N GLU A 216 -26.59 6.17 6.13
CA GLU A 216 -26.64 4.78 5.66
C GLU A 216 -25.24 4.17 5.49
N GLN A 217 -24.30 4.92 4.92
CA GLN A 217 -22.89 4.53 4.85
C GLN A 217 -22.29 4.33 6.25
N THR A 218 -22.60 5.23 7.19
CA THR A 218 -22.17 5.13 8.59
C THR A 218 -22.72 3.85 9.23
N ARG A 219 -23.98 3.50 8.98
CA ARG A 219 -24.59 2.27 9.49
C ARG A 219 -23.90 1.02 8.92
N LEU A 220 -23.64 0.99 7.63
CA LEU A 220 -22.98 -0.14 6.98
C LEU A 220 -21.57 -0.37 7.53
N LEU A 221 -20.75 0.68 7.58
CA LEU A 221 -19.41 0.60 8.17
C LEU A 221 -19.46 0.35 9.68
N GLY A 222 -20.44 0.92 10.38
CA GLY A 222 -20.67 0.72 11.80
C GLY A 222 -20.92 -0.75 12.14
N ARG A 223 -21.68 -1.47 11.32
CA ARG A 223 -21.88 -2.92 11.44
C ARG A 223 -20.61 -3.69 11.24
N LEU A 224 -19.89 -3.40 10.15
CA LEU A 224 -18.63 -4.08 9.83
C LEU A 224 -17.62 -3.89 10.96
N PHE A 225 -17.42 -2.65 11.42
CA PHE A 225 -16.49 -2.34 12.50
C PHE A 225 -16.95 -2.89 13.85
N ALA A 226 -18.25 -3.00 14.10
CA ALA A 226 -18.76 -3.68 15.29
C ALA A 226 -18.34 -5.15 15.30
N VAL A 227 -18.46 -5.85 14.17
CA VAL A 227 -18.04 -7.26 14.04
C VAL A 227 -16.54 -7.40 14.26
N LEU A 228 -15.73 -6.55 13.63
CA LEU A 228 -14.27 -6.66 13.68
C LEU A 228 -13.66 -6.24 15.04
N SER A 229 -14.30 -5.32 15.75
CA SER A 229 -13.75 -4.71 16.98
C SER A 229 -14.47 -5.12 18.28
N PHE A 230 -15.39 -6.11 18.23
CA PHE A 230 -16.14 -6.53 19.42
C PHE A 230 -15.29 -7.28 20.45
N GLU A 231 -14.36 -8.12 20.01
CA GLU A 231 -13.47 -8.80 20.93
C GLU A 231 -12.41 -7.84 21.51
N ASP A 232 -11.85 -8.22 22.67
CA ASP A 232 -10.69 -7.53 23.24
C ASP A 232 -9.55 -7.53 22.20
N GLN A 233 -8.72 -6.48 22.19
CA GLN A 233 -7.73 -6.23 21.13
C GLN A 233 -6.88 -7.47 20.79
N HIS A 234 -6.21 -8.06 21.79
CA HIS A 234 -5.44 -9.30 21.67
C HIS A 234 -6.20 -10.55 21.15
N ARG A 235 -7.53 -10.51 21.06
CA ARG A 235 -8.39 -11.62 20.58
C ARG A 235 -9.04 -11.33 19.23
N ARG A 236 -8.88 -10.12 18.70
CA ARG A 236 -9.44 -9.77 17.39
C ARG A 236 -8.72 -10.55 16.32
N THR A 237 -9.46 -11.31 15.51
CA THR A 237 -8.91 -12.03 14.36
C THR A 237 -8.31 -11.06 13.33
N TYR A 238 -8.87 -9.86 13.24
CA TYR A 238 -8.37 -8.77 12.41
C TYR A 238 -8.52 -7.45 13.17
N ASP A 239 -7.40 -6.90 13.65
CA ASP A 239 -7.41 -5.65 14.41
C ASP A 239 -7.36 -4.43 13.48
N LEU A 240 -8.44 -3.64 13.50
CA LEU A 240 -8.53 -2.39 12.74
C LEU A 240 -7.61 -1.29 13.27
N GLN A 241 -7.18 -1.38 14.53
CA GLN A 241 -6.35 -0.37 15.19
C GLN A 241 -6.97 1.04 15.16
N LEU A 242 -8.31 1.11 15.18
CA LEU A 242 -9.09 2.37 15.21
C LEU A 242 -9.62 2.69 16.62
N ASP A 243 -8.99 2.14 17.63
CA ASP A 243 -9.41 2.23 19.03
C ASP A 243 -9.37 3.68 19.56
N HIS A 244 -8.46 4.51 19.05
CA HIS A 244 -8.36 5.95 19.32
C HIS A 244 -9.54 6.75 18.74
N TRP A 245 -10.19 6.25 17.69
CA TRP A 245 -11.46 6.79 17.20
C TRP A 245 -12.66 6.41 18.07
N GLY A 246 -12.45 5.54 19.08
CA GLY A 246 -13.52 4.94 19.87
C GLY A 246 -14.18 3.75 19.17
N ILE A 247 -13.57 3.22 18.11
CA ILE A 247 -14.04 2.06 17.35
C ILE A 247 -13.48 0.78 18.01
N LYS A 248 -13.97 0.53 19.22
CA LYS A 248 -13.63 -0.63 20.06
C LYS A 248 -14.77 -0.96 20.98
N ARG A 249 -14.77 -2.16 21.58
CA ARG A 249 -15.70 -2.48 22.66
C ARG A 249 -15.49 -1.54 23.85
N GLY A 250 -16.55 -0.82 24.24
CA GLY A 250 -16.51 0.11 25.35
C GLY A 250 -16.86 -0.53 26.69
N THR A 251 -16.69 0.24 27.77
CA THR A 251 -17.19 -0.09 29.10
C THR A 251 -18.34 0.86 29.46
N ARG A 252 -19.49 0.31 29.88
CA ARG A 252 -20.63 1.08 30.39
C ARG A 252 -20.99 0.63 31.78
N ARG A 253 -21.13 1.59 32.72
CA ARG A 253 -21.62 1.36 34.09
C ARG A 253 -20.97 0.12 34.73
N ASN A 254 -19.64 0.04 34.67
CA ASN A 254 -18.81 -1.03 35.23
C ASN A 254 -18.98 -2.44 34.60
N ARG A 255 -19.51 -2.52 33.37
CA ARG A 255 -19.51 -3.75 32.56
C ARG A 255 -19.08 -3.47 31.13
N ASN A 256 -18.63 -4.50 30.42
CA ASN A 256 -18.37 -4.38 28.98
C ASN A 256 -19.69 -4.17 28.22
N GLU A 257 -19.63 -3.37 27.15
CA GLU A 257 -20.75 -3.23 26.23
C GLU A 257 -21.10 -4.61 25.63
N THR A 258 -22.40 -4.85 25.43
CA THR A 258 -22.88 -5.97 24.61
C THR A 258 -22.68 -5.65 23.13
N PHE A 259 -22.73 -6.67 22.27
CA PHE A 259 -22.57 -6.47 20.82
C PHE A 259 -23.63 -5.51 20.27
N SER A 260 -24.88 -5.64 20.72
CA SER A 260 -25.96 -4.75 20.29
C SER A 260 -25.71 -3.30 20.71
N GLU A 261 -25.20 -3.06 21.92
CA GLU A 261 -24.90 -1.71 22.40
C GLU A 261 -23.72 -1.08 21.66
N MET A 262 -22.69 -1.87 21.34
CA MET A 262 -21.56 -1.42 20.54
C MET A 262 -22.00 -1.11 19.10
N ARG A 263 -22.78 -2.01 18.48
CA ARG A 263 -23.35 -1.80 17.14
C ARG A 263 -24.19 -0.53 17.09
N GLU A 264 -25.11 -0.33 18.04
CA GLU A 264 -25.92 0.89 18.13
C GLU A 264 -25.04 2.15 18.20
N ARG A 265 -23.98 2.12 19.02
CA ARG A 265 -23.03 3.23 19.13
C ARG A 265 -22.24 3.47 17.84
N LEU A 266 -21.75 2.43 17.17
CA LEU A 266 -20.97 2.57 15.94
C LEU A 266 -21.83 2.96 14.73
N GLU A 267 -23.08 2.50 14.67
CA GLU A 267 -24.06 2.86 13.63
C GLU A 267 -24.64 4.27 13.81
N SER A 268 -24.55 4.84 15.01
CA SER A 268 -25.20 6.11 15.32
C SER A 268 -24.57 7.31 14.62
N SER A 269 -25.37 8.07 13.88
CA SER A 269 -24.93 9.35 13.32
C SER A 269 -24.59 10.37 14.41
N ILE A 270 -25.32 10.33 15.54
CA ILE A 270 -25.07 11.13 16.74
C ILE A 270 -25.00 10.21 17.96
N TRP A 271 -23.90 10.29 18.69
CA TRP A 271 -23.63 9.59 19.94
C TRP A 271 -23.23 10.59 21.03
N GLN A 272 -23.98 10.65 22.14
CA GLN A 272 -23.68 11.54 23.27
C GLN A 272 -23.45 13.01 22.84
N ALA A 273 -24.39 13.55 22.06
CA ALA A 273 -24.38 14.91 21.50
C ALA A 273 -23.24 15.24 20.50
N ASN A 274 -22.43 14.27 20.10
CA ASN A 274 -21.38 14.40 19.09
C ASN A 274 -21.62 13.43 17.93
N PRO A 275 -21.00 13.60 16.76
CA PRO A 275 -21.07 12.56 15.73
C PRO A 275 -20.49 11.24 16.26
N GLY A 276 -21.11 10.11 15.89
CA GLY A 276 -20.68 8.79 16.35
C GLY A 276 -19.25 8.43 15.90
N PRO A 277 -18.59 7.42 16.51
CA PRO A 277 -17.19 7.07 16.20
C PRO A 277 -16.92 6.85 14.71
N VAL A 278 -17.75 6.03 14.05
CA VAL A 278 -17.61 5.72 12.62
C VAL A 278 -17.97 6.92 11.75
N ARG A 279 -18.98 7.69 12.16
CA ARG A 279 -19.38 8.93 11.49
C ARG A 279 -18.22 9.94 11.46
N ARG A 280 -17.55 10.16 12.60
CA ARG A 280 -16.37 11.04 12.68
C ARG A 280 -15.23 10.53 11.81
N TRP A 281 -14.98 9.22 11.81
CA TRP A 281 -13.92 8.62 11.03
C TRP A 281 -14.14 8.79 9.52
N ILE A 282 -15.32 8.44 9.00
CA ILE A 282 -15.65 8.51 7.56
C ILE A 282 -15.75 9.96 7.05
N GLU A 283 -16.21 10.90 7.89
CA GLU A 283 -16.28 12.33 7.54
C GLU A 283 -14.94 13.05 7.61
N SER A 284 -13.96 12.47 8.32
CA SER A 284 -12.64 13.08 8.39
C SER A 284 -11.86 12.84 7.10
N ASN A 285 -10.89 13.72 6.83
CA ASN A 285 -9.83 13.48 5.85
C ASN A 285 -8.65 12.72 6.47
N HIS A 286 -8.81 12.16 7.68
CA HIS A 286 -7.78 11.46 8.44
C HIS A 286 -8.07 9.97 8.46
N ASN A 287 -8.19 9.38 7.27
CA ASN A 287 -8.37 7.95 7.12
C ASN A 287 -7.72 7.47 5.82
N ALA A 288 -7.51 6.16 5.73
CA ALA A 288 -6.89 5.56 4.56
C ALA A 288 -7.69 5.75 3.26
N LEU A 289 -9.03 5.86 3.31
CA LEU A 289 -9.82 6.08 2.09
C LEU A 289 -9.49 7.42 1.46
N TYR A 290 -9.43 8.48 2.27
CA TYR A 290 -9.02 9.80 1.79
C TYR A 290 -7.56 9.81 1.33
N ASP A 291 -6.66 9.28 2.15
CA ASP A 291 -5.22 9.32 1.93
C ASP A 291 -4.73 8.46 0.75
N ASN A 292 -5.54 7.51 0.27
CA ASN A 292 -5.27 6.77 -0.96
C ASN A 292 -6.02 7.34 -2.17
N SER A 293 -6.94 8.30 -2.01
CA SER A 293 -7.62 8.94 -3.14
C SER A 293 -6.66 9.80 -3.96
N VAL A 294 -7.00 10.08 -5.23
CA VAL A 294 -6.22 11.02 -6.07
C VAL A 294 -6.08 12.40 -5.40
N MET A 295 -7.12 12.86 -4.70
CA MET A 295 -7.09 14.15 -4.00
C MET A 295 -6.17 14.11 -2.78
N GLY A 296 -6.34 13.12 -1.88
CA GLY A 296 -5.53 13.01 -0.67
C GLY A 296 -4.05 12.79 -0.98
N VAL A 297 -3.72 11.99 -2.00
CA VAL A 297 -2.33 11.84 -2.44
C VAL A 297 -1.81 13.10 -3.13
N ASN A 298 -2.65 13.88 -3.82
CA ASN A 298 -2.22 15.20 -4.31
C ASN A 298 -1.88 16.14 -3.16
N GLU A 299 -2.70 16.22 -2.11
CA GLU A 299 -2.40 17.02 -0.92
C GLU A 299 -1.11 16.55 -0.23
N LEU A 300 -0.89 15.24 -0.16
CA LEU A 300 0.37 14.67 0.33
C LEU A 300 1.55 15.12 -0.57
N ASN A 301 1.38 15.09 -1.89
CA ASN A 301 2.38 15.60 -2.83
C ASN A 301 2.58 17.13 -2.72
N GLU A 302 1.58 17.90 -2.25
CA GLU A 302 1.71 19.35 -1.98
C GLU A 302 2.53 19.66 -0.74
N LYS A 303 2.41 18.77 0.25
CA LYS A 303 3.02 18.89 1.56
C LYS A 303 4.44 18.36 1.59
N THR A 304 4.72 17.31 0.82
CA THR A 304 5.97 16.53 0.92
C THR A 304 6.96 16.78 -0.22
N ILE A 305 8.24 16.52 0.07
CA ILE A 305 9.25 16.27 -0.97
C ILE A 305 8.95 14.92 -1.63
N PRO A 306 9.14 14.77 -2.95
CA PRO A 306 8.86 13.51 -3.64
C PRO A 306 9.83 12.39 -3.21
N THR A 307 11.07 12.75 -2.89
CA THR A 307 12.17 11.86 -2.48
C THR A 307 13.14 12.63 -1.58
N SER A 308 13.87 11.92 -0.71
CA SER A 308 15.06 12.43 -0.02
C SER A 308 16.32 12.11 -0.84
N ASN A 309 17.25 13.06 -0.90
CA ASN A 309 18.53 12.88 -1.59
C ASN A 309 19.46 11.86 -0.92
N ASP A 310 19.15 11.45 0.31
CA ASP A 310 19.95 10.49 1.09
C ASP A 310 19.47 9.04 0.93
N VAL A 311 18.36 8.82 0.22
CA VAL A 311 17.64 7.53 0.22
C VAL A 311 17.50 6.97 -1.19
N TYR A 312 17.65 5.65 -1.34
CA TYR A 312 17.38 4.93 -2.58
C TYR A 312 15.89 4.58 -2.71
N TYR A 313 15.26 4.84 -3.85
CA TYR A 313 13.86 4.48 -4.06
C TYR A 313 13.72 3.52 -5.24
N PHE A 314 12.87 2.51 -5.09
CA PHE A 314 12.53 1.57 -6.15
C PHE A 314 11.00 1.40 -6.24
N SER A 315 10.48 1.15 -7.44
CA SER A 315 9.04 0.95 -7.63
C SER A 315 8.71 -0.17 -8.62
N LEU A 316 7.74 -1.00 -8.26
CA LEU A 316 7.14 -2.03 -9.11
C LEU A 316 5.67 -1.73 -9.39
N SER A 317 5.30 -1.78 -10.67
CA SER A 317 3.92 -1.64 -11.14
C SER A 317 3.37 -2.99 -11.58
N PHE A 318 2.06 -3.15 -11.51
CA PHE A 318 1.40 -4.40 -11.85
C PHE A 318 0.03 -4.16 -12.48
N SER A 319 -0.46 -5.14 -13.22
CA SER A 319 -1.79 -5.16 -13.81
C SER A 319 -2.41 -6.55 -13.64
N CYS A 320 -3.72 -6.57 -13.44
CA CYS A 320 -4.56 -7.78 -13.43
C CYS A 320 -5.75 -7.64 -14.40
N VAL A 321 -5.64 -6.75 -15.39
CA VAL A 321 -6.70 -6.51 -16.36
C VAL A 321 -6.17 -6.61 -17.79
N GLU A 322 -7.03 -7.07 -18.69
CA GLU A 322 -6.77 -7.19 -20.12
C GLU A 322 -7.74 -6.29 -20.91
N PRO A 323 -7.35 -5.79 -22.08
CA PRO A 323 -8.25 -5.00 -22.92
C PRO A 323 -9.55 -5.74 -23.21
N PHE A 324 -10.67 -5.03 -23.18
CA PHE A 324 -11.96 -5.59 -23.54
C PHE A 324 -11.86 -6.10 -25.00
N PRO A 325 -12.25 -7.37 -25.28
CA PRO A 325 -12.11 -7.95 -26.60
C PRO A 325 -12.79 -7.09 -27.68
N PRO A 326 -12.08 -6.69 -28.75
CA PRO A 326 -12.66 -5.85 -29.80
C PRO A 326 -13.71 -6.60 -30.63
N ASP A 327 -13.52 -7.92 -30.78
CA ASP A 327 -14.41 -8.83 -31.48
C ASP A 327 -14.61 -10.08 -30.60
N TRP A 328 -15.80 -10.67 -30.65
CA TRP A 328 -16.09 -11.95 -30.01
C TRP A 328 -16.39 -13.01 -31.08
N PRO A 329 -15.96 -14.28 -30.91
CA PRO A 329 -16.40 -15.34 -31.79
C PRO A 329 -17.93 -15.37 -31.87
N SER A 330 -18.46 -15.81 -33.03
CA SER A 330 -19.90 -15.99 -33.20
C SER A 330 -20.45 -16.76 -32.00
N TRP A 331 -21.57 -16.29 -31.43
CA TRP A 331 -22.17 -16.84 -30.22
C TRP A 331 -22.50 -18.34 -30.36
N THR A 332 -21.54 -19.20 -30.05
CA THR A 332 -21.64 -20.66 -29.91
C THR A 332 -21.73 -21.03 -28.43
N LEU A 333 -22.11 -22.28 -28.12
CA LEU A 333 -22.05 -22.80 -26.74
C LEU A 333 -20.62 -22.69 -26.16
N GLU A 334 -19.59 -22.91 -26.98
CA GLU A 334 -18.18 -22.73 -26.60
C GLU A 334 -17.85 -21.25 -26.33
N ALA A 335 -18.30 -20.33 -27.19
CA ALA A 335 -18.11 -18.88 -27.00
C ALA A 335 -18.83 -18.33 -25.76
N ILE A 336 -19.94 -18.96 -25.33
CA ILE A 336 -20.65 -18.61 -24.08
C ILE A 336 -19.86 -19.10 -22.85
N GLN A 337 -19.22 -20.26 -22.94
CA GLN A 337 -18.36 -20.79 -21.87
C GLN A 337 -17.07 -19.97 -21.71
N GLU A 338 -16.59 -19.37 -22.79
CA GLU A 338 -15.39 -18.52 -22.77
C GLU A 338 -15.70 -17.04 -22.43
N PHE A 339 -16.96 -16.67 -22.21
CA PHE A 339 -17.38 -15.27 -22.02
C PHE A 339 -16.64 -14.62 -20.84
N PRO A 340 -16.08 -13.41 -21.00
CA PRO A 340 -15.06 -12.89 -20.09
C PRO A 340 -15.62 -12.41 -18.74
N LEU A 341 -16.95 -12.41 -18.57
CA LEU A 341 -17.64 -12.12 -17.31
C LEU A 341 -18.42 -13.33 -16.79
N THR A 342 -17.97 -14.56 -17.07
CA THR A 342 -18.62 -15.75 -16.51
C THR A 342 -18.46 -15.76 -14.99
N ILE A 343 -19.50 -15.29 -14.29
CA ILE A 343 -19.62 -15.41 -12.84
C ILE A 343 -19.48 -16.88 -12.41
N THR A 344 -19.90 -17.82 -13.26
CA THR A 344 -19.65 -19.26 -13.07
C THR A 344 -18.18 -19.59 -13.05
N ARG A 345 -17.34 -19.11 -13.97
CA ARG A 345 -15.89 -19.33 -13.95
C ARG A 345 -15.22 -18.65 -12.75
N PHE A 346 -15.69 -17.44 -12.39
CA PHE A 346 -15.35 -16.74 -11.15
C PHE A 346 -15.68 -17.55 -9.87
N LEU A 347 -16.73 -18.37 -9.88
CA LEU A 347 -17.10 -19.27 -8.79
C LEU A 347 -16.40 -20.64 -8.90
N GLU A 348 -16.20 -21.16 -10.11
CA GLU A 348 -15.68 -22.50 -10.42
C GLU A 348 -14.14 -22.58 -10.33
N GLU A 349 -13.43 -21.53 -10.74
CA GLU A 349 -11.96 -21.42 -10.63
C GLU A 349 -11.50 -20.98 -9.24
N LEU A 350 -12.40 -20.87 -8.26
CA LEU A 350 -12.01 -20.95 -6.86
C LEU A 350 -11.35 -22.33 -6.63
N PRO A 351 -10.01 -22.44 -6.41
CA PRO A 351 -9.37 -23.68 -5.93
C PRO A 351 -9.91 -24.10 -4.55
N ILE A 352 -10.79 -23.26 -4.01
CA ILE A 352 -11.40 -23.30 -2.72
C ILE A 352 -12.74 -24.08 -2.73
N ILE A 353 -13.38 -24.47 -3.85
CA ILE A 353 -14.60 -25.32 -3.75
C ILE A 353 -14.30 -26.70 -3.09
N GLY A 354 -13.08 -27.22 -3.22
CA GLY A 354 -12.68 -28.47 -2.56
C GLY A 354 -12.25 -28.34 -1.09
N ASN A 355 -11.90 -27.14 -0.61
CA ASN A 355 -11.31 -26.93 0.73
C ASN A 355 -11.88 -25.72 1.50
N ILE A 356 -12.85 -24.97 0.93
CA ILE A 356 -13.69 -23.99 1.62
C ILE A 356 -14.31 -24.67 2.81
N ASP A 357 -14.83 -25.89 2.65
CA ASP A 357 -15.41 -26.59 3.77
C ASP A 357 -14.42 -26.78 4.92
N LYS A 358 -13.10 -26.93 4.72
CA LYS A 358 -12.16 -27.02 5.86
C LYS A 358 -11.76 -25.67 6.44
N MET A 359 -11.55 -24.66 5.59
CA MET A 359 -11.17 -23.31 6.02
C MET A 359 -12.36 -22.58 6.68
N ILE A 360 -13.55 -22.76 6.10
CA ILE A 360 -14.84 -22.30 6.61
C ILE A 360 -15.32 -23.18 7.76
N GLN A 361 -15.15 -24.51 7.80
CA GLN A 361 -15.40 -25.25 9.07
C GLN A 361 -14.43 -24.80 10.17
N GLY A 362 -13.18 -24.47 9.84
CA GLY A 362 -12.25 -23.82 10.76
C GLY A 362 -12.76 -22.46 11.27
N ALA A 363 -13.29 -21.62 10.39
CA ALA A 363 -13.84 -20.30 10.74
C ALA A 363 -15.25 -20.36 11.40
N LEU A 364 -16.11 -21.29 11.00
CA LEU A 364 -17.48 -21.53 11.50
C LEU A 364 -17.46 -22.21 12.88
N ASN A 365 -16.45 -23.04 13.16
CA ASN A 365 -16.25 -23.60 14.50
C ASN A 365 -15.83 -22.53 15.52
N PHE A 366 -15.33 -21.37 15.07
CA PHE A 366 -14.89 -20.26 15.93
C PHE A 366 -15.86 -19.06 15.92
N ILE A 367 -16.61 -18.81 14.84
CA ILE A 367 -17.55 -17.69 14.71
C ILE A 367 -18.85 -18.16 14.02
N PRO A 368 -19.90 -18.51 14.78
CA PRO A 368 -21.13 -19.12 14.26
C PRO A 368 -21.93 -18.28 13.26
N PHE A 369 -21.77 -16.96 13.23
CA PHE A 369 -22.57 -16.04 12.40
C PHE A 369 -22.08 -15.89 10.94
N LEU A 370 -20.85 -16.32 10.63
CA LEU A 370 -20.36 -16.34 9.24
C LEU A 370 -21.13 -17.33 8.35
N GLY A 371 -21.83 -18.30 8.95
CA GLY A 371 -22.67 -19.25 8.22
C GLY A 371 -23.88 -18.58 7.56
N ASP A 372 -24.47 -17.58 8.21
CA ASP A 372 -25.61 -16.83 7.67
C ASP A 372 -25.14 -15.93 6.52
N PHE A 373 -24.01 -15.24 6.68
CA PHE A 373 -23.42 -14.39 5.63
C PHE A 373 -22.90 -15.18 4.43
N TYR A 374 -22.34 -16.38 4.66
CA TYR A 374 -21.98 -17.33 3.59
C TYR A 374 -23.22 -17.84 2.86
N SER A 375 -24.27 -18.22 3.58
CA SER A 375 -25.53 -18.66 2.97
C SER A 375 -26.17 -17.54 2.15
N GLU A 376 -26.12 -16.29 2.62
CA GLU A 376 -26.63 -15.13 1.89
C GLU A 376 -25.79 -14.84 0.65
N ILE A 377 -24.47 -14.80 0.73
CA ILE A 377 -23.58 -14.57 -0.43
C ILE A 377 -23.63 -15.73 -1.43
N HIS A 378 -23.67 -16.98 -0.96
CA HIS A 378 -23.77 -18.18 -1.79
C HIS A 378 -25.15 -18.30 -2.45
N ASN A 379 -26.23 -17.96 -1.75
CA ASN A 379 -27.57 -17.90 -2.35
C ASN A 379 -27.71 -16.70 -3.30
N LEU A 380 -27.05 -15.57 -3.01
CA LEU A 380 -26.98 -14.44 -3.93
C LEU A 380 -26.22 -14.83 -5.20
N SER A 381 -25.06 -15.49 -5.07
CA SER A 381 -24.20 -15.85 -6.19
C SER A 381 -24.80 -16.97 -7.03
N PHE A 382 -25.37 -18.00 -6.39
CA PHE A 382 -26.08 -19.09 -7.07
C PHE A 382 -27.41 -18.61 -7.68
N GLY A 383 -28.16 -17.77 -6.96
CA GLY A 383 -29.38 -17.15 -7.46
C GLY A 383 -29.12 -16.21 -8.64
N LEU A 384 -28.07 -15.40 -8.57
CA LEU A 384 -27.62 -14.52 -9.65
C LEU A 384 -27.14 -15.31 -10.86
N ALA A 385 -26.29 -16.33 -10.67
CA ALA A 385 -25.81 -17.19 -11.75
C ALA A 385 -26.98 -17.94 -12.42
N THR A 386 -27.93 -18.45 -11.62
CA THR A 386 -29.12 -19.15 -12.13
C THR A 386 -30.06 -18.21 -12.86
N GLN A 387 -30.27 -16.97 -12.40
CA GLN A 387 -31.12 -16.00 -13.07
C GLN A 387 -30.47 -15.37 -14.30
N ILE A 388 -29.15 -15.15 -14.30
CA ILE A 388 -28.41 -14.76 -15.51
C ILE A 388 -28.49 -15.89 -16.53
N ALA A 389 -28.24 -17.14 -16.11
CA ALA A 389 -28.39 -18.31 -16.97
C ALA A 389 -29.83 -18.44 -17.48
N GLN A 390 -30.86 -18.27 -16.64
CA GLN A 390 -32.27 -18.31 -17.04
C GLN A 390 -32.69 -17.12 -17.90
N GLY A 391 -32.11 -15.93 -17.71
CA GLY A 391 -32.32 -14.77 -18.57
C GLY A 391 -31.70 -14.99 -19.95
N ILE A 392 -30.50 -15.56 -19.99
CA ILE A 392 -29.83 -15.97 -21.23
C ILE A 392 -30.63 -17.08 -21.92
N ILE A 393 -31.08 -18.12 -21.18
CA ILE A 393 -31.89 -19.24 -21.69
C ILE A 393 -33.30 -18.79 -22.11
N GLY A 394 -33.91 -17.87 -21.38
CA GLY A 394 -35.24 -17.31 -21.66
C GLY A 394 -35.25 -16.43 -22.91
N VAL A 395 -34.13 -15.77 -23.22
CA VAL A 395 -33.92 -15.07 -24.49
C VAL A 395 -33.50 -16.05 -25.61
N ALA A 396 -32.80 -17.14 -25.28
CA ALA A 396 -32.39 -18.19 -26.23
C ALA A 396 -33.57 -18.98 -26.82
N THR A 397 -34.71 -19.04 -26.13
CA THR A 397 -35.87 -19.88 -26.53
C THR A 397 -36.88 -19.18 -27.45
N ASN A 398 -36.75 -17.87 -27.71
CA ASN A 398 -37.57 -17.16 -28.70
C ASN A 398 -36.88 -17.14 -30.08
N VAL A 399 -37.08 -18.23 -30.80
CA VAL A 399 -36.37 -18.61 -32.04
C VAL A 399 -36.72 -17.67 -33.21
N GLY A 400 -35.70 -16.99 -33.75
CA GLY A 400 -35.77 -16.21 -35.00
C GLY A 400 -34.78 -15.03 -35.09
N GLY A 401 -34.46 -14.39 -33.97
CA GLY A 401 -33.62 -13.18 -33.92
C GLY A 401 -32.10 -13.42 -33.85
N TRP A 402 -31.63 -14.63 -33.51
CA TRP A 402 -30.23 -14.88 -33.15
C TRP A 402 -29.22 -14.81 -34.30
N HIS A 403 -29.58 -15.21 -35.52
CA HIS A 403 -28.72 -15.03 -36.70
C HIS A 403 -28.55 -13.55 -37.09
N ILE A 404 -29.48 -12.69 -36.66
CA ILE A 404 -29.47 -11.24 -36.88
C ILE A 404 -28.68 -10.57 -35.74
N VAL A 405 -28.93 -10.94 -34.48
CA VAL A 405 -28.28 -10.36 -33.28
C VAL A 405 -26.78 -10.70 -33.20
N SER A 406 -26.38 -11.93 -33.50
CA SER A 406 -24.96 -12.35 -33.42
C SER A 406 -24.04 -11.69 -34.45
N ASN A 407 -24.59 -11.13 -35.54
CA ASN A 407 -23.84 -10.43 -36.58
C ASN A 407 -24.02 -8.90 -36.55
N LEU A 408 -24.86 -8.37 -35.65
CA LEU A 408 -25.22 -6.94 -35.60
C LEU A 408 -25.06 -6.30 -34.22
N VAL A 409 -24.83 -7.09 -33.16
CA VAL A 409 -24.71 -6.58 -31.80
C VAL A 409 -23.27 -6.71 -31.33
N ASP A 410 -22.65 -5.55 -31.13
CA ASP A 410 -21.35 -5.39 -30.51
C ASP A 410 -21.35 -6.01 -29.09
N ILE A 411 -20.32 -6.80 -28.77
CA ILE A 411 -20.24 -7.53 -27.49
C ILE A 411 -20.22 -6.58 -26.29
N ARG A 412 -19.63 -5.39 -26.43
CA ARG A 412 -19.61 -4.38 -25.38
C ARG A 412 -21.01 -3.81 -25.16
N GLU A 413 -21.80 -3.62 -26.21
CA GLU A 413 -23.21 -3.25 -26.10
C GLU A 413 -24.08 -4.34 -25.45
N ALA A 414 -23.88 -5.60 -25.84
CA ALA A 414 -24.57 -6.73 -25.21
C ALA A 414 -24.24 -6.85 -23.72
N THR A 415 -22.96 -6.70 -23.37
CA THR A 415 -22.48 -6.75 -21.98
C THR A 415 -23.00 -5.56 -21.17
N ARG A 416 -23.03 -4.36 -21.76
CA ARG A 416 -23.65 -3.18 -21.15
C ARG A 416 -25.13 -3.41 -20.85
N TRP A 417 -25.88 -3.96 -21.81
CA TRP A 417 -27.28 -4.31 -21.60
C TRP A 417 -27.45 -5.32 -20.46
N LEU A 418 -26.63 -6.37 -20.40
CA LEU A 418 -26.68 -7.37 -19.33
C LEU A 418 -26.48 -6.72 -17.95
N VAL A 419 -25.45 -5.89 -17.82
CA VAL A 419 -25.14 -5.21 -16.54
C VAL A 419 -26.26 -4.23 -16.16
N ASP A 420 -26.71 -3.38 -17.09
CA ASP A 420 -27.70 -2.35 -16.80
C ASP A 420 -29.13 -2.87 -16.63
N LYS A 421 -29.55 -3.87 -17.41
CA LYS A 421 -30.95 -4.31 -17.49
C LYS A 421 -31.24 -5.60 -16.74
N VAL A 422 -30.21 -6.42 -16.49
CA VAL A 422 -30.36 -7.70 -15.77
C VAL A 422 -29.73 -7.60 -14.40
N LEU A 423 -28.40 -7.44 -14.32
CA LEU A 423 -27.65 -7.47 -13.05
C LEU A 423 -28.09 -6.37 -12.08
N ASN A 424 -28.06 -5.11 -12.53
CA ASN A 424 -28.44 -3.97 -11.68
C ASN A 424 -29.91 -4.02 -11.24
N ARG A 425 -30.80 -4.52 -12.11
CA ARG A 425 -32.21 -4.69 -11.79
C ARG A 425 -32.40 -5.77 -10.72
N PHE A 426 -31.71 -6.90 -10.86
CA PHE A 426 -31.73 -7.96 -9.86
C PHE A 426 -31.19 -7.48 -8.50
N ILE A 427 -30.04 -6.81 -8.47
CA ILE A 427 -29.45 -6.28 -7.22
C ILE A 427 -30.46 -5.40 -6.48
N GLN A 428 -31.19 -4.55 -7.21
CA GLN A 428 -32.28 -3.74 -6.66
C GLN A 428 -33.48 -4.57 -6.19
N GLU A 429 -33.91 -5.57 -6.96
CA GLU A 429 -35.03 -6.45 -6.61
C GLU A 429 -34.75 -7.32 -5.36
N VAL A 430 -33.48 -7.68 -5.11
CA VAL A 430 -33.05 -8.40 -3.89
C VAL A 430 -32.81 -7.46 -2.70
N GLY A 431 -33.03 -6.15 -2.88
CA GLY A 431 -33.03 -5.17 -1.79
C GLY A 431 -31.68 -4.49 -1.54
N TYR A 432 -30.69 -4.66 -2.42
CA TYR A 432 -29.43 -3.92 -2.35
C TYR A 432 -29.49 -2.65 -3.21
N ASN A 433 -29.21 -1.50 -2.62
CA ASN A 433 -29.20 -0.21 -3.32
C ASN A 433 -27.80 0.11 -3.89
N VAL A 434 -27.19 -0.85 -4.58
CA VAL A 434 -25.85 -0.74 -5.20
C VAL A 434 -26.00 -0.84 -6.71
N ARG A 435 -25.16 -0.10 -7.46
CA ARG A 435 -25.18 -0.12 -8.92
C ARG A 435 -23.79 -0.43 -9.49
N VAL A 436 -23.67 -1.55 -10.20
CA VAL A 436 -22.48 -1.97 -10.94
C VAL A 436 -22.34 -1.14 -12.24
N PRO A 437 -21.15 -0.60 -12.56
CA PRO A 437 -20.96 0.19 -13.78
C PRO A 437 -20.96 -0.69 -15.06
N PRO A 438 -21.27 -0.11 -16.24
CA PRO A 438 -21.13 -0.82 -17.51
C PRO A 438 -19.66 -1.20 -17.80
N PRO A 439 -19.41 -2.15 -18.71
CA PRO A 439 -18.05 -2.64 -18.97
C PRO A 439 -17.14 -1.52 -19.45
N GLY A 440 -15.97 -1.47 -18.82
CA GLY A 440 -14.89 -0.54 -19.12
C GLY A 440 -14.15 -0.86 -20.42
N ASP A 441 -12.98 -0.27 -20.57
CA ASP A 441 -12.06 -0.59 -21.69
C ASP A 441 -11.20 -1.82 -21.39
N TYR A 442 -11.21 -2.29 -20.14
CA TYR A 442 -10.49 -3.47 -19.68
C TYR A 442 -11.41 -4.35 -18.82
N LEU A 443 -11.07 -5.64 -18.75
CA LEU A 443 -11.71 -6.64 -17.91
C LEU A 443 -10.68 -7.30 -17.00
N PRO A 444 -11.06 -7.66 -15.75
CA PRO A 444 -10.20 -8.46 -14.88
C PRO A 444 -9.86 -9.81 -15.51
N ILE A 445 -8.61 -10.24 -15.35
CA ILE A 445 -8.18 -11.59 -15.73
C ILE A 445 -8.79 -12.64 -14.80
N ALA A 446 -8.85 -13.90 -15.24
CA ALA A 446 -9.48 -14.99 -14.49
C ALA A 446 -8.80 -15.26 -13.13
N SER A 447 -7.49 -14.99 -13.03
CA SER A 447 -6.70 -15.24 -11.82
C SER A 447 -6.83 -14.16 -10.73
N VAL A 448 -7.60 -13.09 -10.97
CA VAL A 448 -7.88 -12.05 -9.96
C VAL A 448 -8.57 -12.65 -8.76
N LEU A 449 -8.08 -12.31 -7.55
CA LEU A 449 -8.70 -12.62 -6.28
C LEU A 449 -10.19 -12.23 -6.34
N PRO A 450 -11.12 -13.17 -6.13
CA PRO A 450 -12.55 -12.93 -6.33
C PRO A 450 -13.09 -11.70 -5.61
N LEU A 451 -12.59 -11.43 -4.40
CA LEU A 451 -12.99 -10.26 -3.61
C LEU A 451 -12.60 -8.92 -4.27
N MET A 452 -11.57 -8.91 -5.11
CA MET A 452 -11.06 -7.75 -5.83
C MET A 452 -11.61 -7.61 -7.25
N PHE A 453 -12.33 -8.61 -7.76
CA PHE A 453 -12.95 -8.52 -9.08
C PHE A 453 -13.88 -7.29 -9.22
N PRO A 454 -14.77 -6.97 -8.25
CA PRO A 454 -15.66 -5.82 -8.39
C PRO A 454 -14.90 -4.49 -8.46
N THR A 455 -13.82 -4.35 -7.70
CA THR A 455 -13.00 -3.14 -7.71
C THR A 455 -12.13 -3.04 -8.96
N ALA A 456 -11.53 -4.15 -9.41
CA ALA A 456 -10.77 -4.22 -10.66
C ALA A 456 -11.63 -3.78 -11.85
N TYR A 457 -12.81 -4.40 -11.98
CA TYR A 457 -13.77 -4.09 -13.03
C TYR A 457 -14.26 -2.64 -12.94
N ALA A 458 -14.59 -2.16 -11.73
CA ALA A 458 -15.06 -0.80 -11.55
C ALA A 458 -14.00 0.24 -11.90
N ILE A 459 -12.73 0.06 -11.48
CA ILE A 459 -11.62 0.94 -11.87
C ILE A 459 -11.47 0.99 -13.39
N SER A 460 -11.53 -0.15 -14.07
CA SER A 460 -11.42 -0.22 -15.54
C SER A 460 -12.54 0.50 -16.30
N SER A 461 -13.68 0.74 -15.64
CA SER A 461 -14.81 1.49 -16.19
C SER A 461 -14.78 3.00 -15.88
N GLN A 462 -13.88 3.43 -15.00
CA GLN A 462 -13.90 4.80 -14.52
C GLN A 462 -13.28 5.79 -15.48
N GLN A 463 -13.89 6.97 -15.49
CA GLN A 463 -13.38 8.15 -16.16
C GLN A 463 -12.91 9.12 -15.10
N LEU A 464 -11.67 9.59 -15.22
CA LEU A 464 -11.17 10.64 -14.34
C LEU A 464 -12.06 11.88 -14.44
N SER A 465 -12.41 12.47 -13.30
CA SER A 465 -13.03 13.80 -13.27
C SER A 465 -12.08 14.87 -13.84
N ASN A 466 -12.62 16.02 -14.23
CA ASN A 466 -11.79 17.14 -14.72
C ASN A 466 -10.75 17.58 -13.68
N GLY A 467 -11.10 17.59 -12.40
CA GLY A 467 -10.16 17.89 -11.30
C GLY A 467 -9.04 16.85 -11.21
N GLN A 468 -9.37 15.55 -11.30
CA GLN A 468 -8.35 14.49 -11.30
C GLN A 468 -7.42 14.57 -12.51
N ARG A 469 -7.95 14.82 -13.72
CA ARG A 469 -7.10 15.03 -14.91
C ARG A 469 -6.13 16.19 -14.71
N GLN A 470 -6.60 17.29 -14.13
CA GLN A 470 -5.77 18.46 -13.83
C GLN A 470 -4.70 18.16 -12.77
N ILE A 471 -5.02 17.38 -11.75
CA ILE A 471 -4.09 16.93 -10.71
C ILE A 471 -3.01 16.02 -11.29
N LEU A 472 -3.42 15.03 -12.08
CA LEU A 472 -2.56 13.97 -12.55
C LEU A 472 -1.63 14.42 -13.68
N ARG A 473 -2.02 15.47 -14.43
CA ARG A 473 -1.20 16.15 -15.46
C ARG A 473 -0.58 15.21 -16.50
N ASP A 474 -1.14 14.02 -16.64
CA ASP A 474 -0.58 12.92 -17.43
C ASP A 474 -1.69 12.35 -18.30
N GLU A 475 -1.92 13.01 -19.45
CA GLU A 475 -2.89 12.57 -20.46
C GLU A 475 -2.39 11.35 -21.27
N SER A 476 -1.13 10.93 -21.04
CA SER A 476 -0.49 9.85 -21.79
C SER A 476 -0.68 8.46 -21.18
N GLU A 477 -1.04 8.40 -19.90
CA GLU A 477 -1.17 7.15 -19.16
C GLU A 477 -2.62 6.65 -19.13
N ASP A 478 -2.79 5.33 -19.23
CA ASP A 478 -4.10 4.71 -19.12
C ASP A 478 -4.45 4.40 -17.65
N TRP A 479 -5.30 5.24 -17.07
CA TRP A 479 -5.77 5.09 -15.70
C TRP A 479 -6.80 3.98 -15.51
N LYS A 480 -7.16 3.22 -16.54
CA LYS A 480 -8.09 2.09 -16.42
C LYS A 480 -7.37 0.76 -16.19
N VAL A 481 -6.07 0.71 -16.51
CA VAL A 481 -5.20 -0.43 -16.19
C VAL A 481 -4.92 -0.43 -14.69
N ASN A 482 -5.11 -1.57 -14.03
CA ASN A 482 -5.03 -1.67 -12.58
C ASN A 482 -4.73 -3.09 -12.08
N ASP A 483 -4.32 -3.21 -10.82
CA ASP A 483 -4.09 -4.47 -10.11
C ASP A 483 -5.27 -4.91 -9.23
N GLY A 484 -6.45 -4.32 -9.42
CA GLY A 484 -7.65 -4.56 -8.64
C GLY A 484 -7.88 -3.56 -7.51
N ILE A 485 -6.86 -2.83 -7.06
CA ILE A 485 -6.98 -1.81 -5.99
C ILE A 485 -6.34 -0.49 -6.39
N VAL A 486 -5.26 -0.50 -7.16
CA VAL A 486 -4.46 0.67 -7.53
C VAL A 486 -4.31 0.71 -9.06
N ASN A 487 -4.52 1.89 -9.65
CA ASN A 487 -4.25 2.12 -11.05
C ASN A 487 -2.76 1.93 -11.33
N THR A 488 -2.39 1.17 -12.36
CA THR A 488 -1.00 0.84 -12.69
C THR A 488 -0.15 2.09 -12.89
N ALA A 489 -0.69 3.12 -13.55
CA ALA A 489 -0.05 4.42 -13.76
C ALA A 489 0.34 5.16 -12.45
N SER A 490 -0.31 4.83 -11.34
CA SER A 490 -0.03 5.43 -10.02
C SER A 490 1.20 4.82 -9.33
N MET A 491 1.59 3.60 -9.73
CA MET A 491 2.60 2.80 -9.01
C MET A 491 4.05 3.20 -9.31
N LYS A 492 4.32 3.85 -10.44
CA LYS A 492 5.68 4.22 -10.87
C LYS A 492 6.41 5.17 -9.91
N GLY A 493 5.67 6.05 -9.23
CA GLY A 493 6.24 7.05 -8.32
C GLY A 493 5.40 8.33 -8.27
N PRO A 494 5.71 9.26 -7.34
CA PRO A 494 5.00 10.52 -7.20
C PRO A 494 5.11 11.39 -8.46
N LEU A 495 4.25 12.40 -8.55
CA LEU A 495 4.35 13.41 -9.61
C LEU A 495 5.55 14.34 -9.36
N ASN A 496 6.39 14.53 -10.39
CA ASN A 496 7.45 15.53 -10.34
C ASN A 496 6.86 16.93 -10.60
N ARG A 497 6.84 17.77 -9.56
CA ARG A 497 6.33 19.15 -9.65
C ARG A 497 7.26 20.11 -10.38
N ASN A 498 8.55 19.79 -10.45
CA ASN A 498 9.57 20.65 -11.07
C ASN A 498 9.88 20.25 -12.53
N GLY A 499 9.16 19.25 -13.06
CA GLY A 499 9.29 18.77 -14.43
C GLY A 499 10.51 17.88 -14.62
N ASP A 500 10.26 16.63 -15.02
CA ASP A 500 11.28 15.89 -15.76
C ASP A 500 11.40 16.60 -17.11
N ILE A 501 12.50 17.33 -17.34
CA ILE A 501 12.77 17.87 -18.67
C ILE A 501 13.11 16.64 -19.54
N PRO A 502 12.34 16.34 -20.60
CA PRO A 502 12.57 15.13 -21.42
C PRO A 502 13.99 15.03 -21.99
N ALA A 503 14.68 16.18 -22.10
CA ALA A 503 16.05 16.30 -22.58
C ALA A 503 17.14 15.94 -21.55
N ASN A 504 16.81 15.68 -20.28
CA ASN A 504 17.81 15.37 -19.25
C ASN A 504 17.38 14.21 -18.34
N ARG A 505 17.66 12.98 -18.77
CA ARG A 505 17.34 11.75 -18.02
C ARG A 505 17.97 11.74 -16.62
N ASP A 506 19.14 12.36 -16.44
CA ASP A 506 19.85 12.37 -15.14
C ASP A 506 19.11 13.14 -14.05
N ARG A 507 18.22 14.07 -14.44
CA ARG A 507 17.40 14.87 -13.52
C ARG A 507 15.97 14.36 -13.37
N SER A 508 15.62 13.26 -14.05
CA SER A 508 14.28 12.71 -13.93
C SER A 508 14.03 12.07 -12.57
N LEU A 509 12.86 12.34 -11.99
CA LEU A 509 12.45 11.81 -10.68
C LEU A 509 12.20 10.31 -10.74
N ILE A 510 11.70 9.82 -11.89
CA ILE A 510 11.42 8.41 -12.15
C ILE A 510 12.28 7.98 -13.34
N VAL A 511 13.15 7.01 -13.12
CA VAL A 511 14.11 6.49 -14.10
C VAL A 511 13.89 5.00 -14.28
N ASP A 512 14.14 4.46 -15.48
CA ASP A 512 14.11 3.02 -15.69
C ASP A 512 15.21 2.33 -14.86
N ALA A 513 14.84 1.31 -14.09
CA ALA A 513 15.79 0.55 -13.27
C ALA A 513 16.86 -0.18 -14.09
N CYS A 514 16.67 -0.36 -15.41
CA CYS A 514 17.73 -0.85 -16.29
C CYS A 514 18.96 0.07 -16.30
N ASP A 515 18.73 1.39 -16.15
CA ASP A 515 19.77 2.42 -16.15
C ASP A 515 20.45 2.58 -14.76
N PHE A 516 20.13 1.72 -13.78
CA PHE A 516 20.76 1.75 -12.46
C PHE A 516 22.29 1.62 -12.59
N PRO A 517 23.09 2.47 -11.91
CA PRO A 517 24.54 2.50 -12.07
C PRO A 517 25.22 1.19 -11.69
N ARG A 518 26.34 0.90 -12.34
CA ARG A 518 27.13 -0.32 -12.09
C ARG A 518 28.34 -0.07 -11.19
N LEU A 519 28.96 1.09 -11.34
CA LEU A 519 30.18 1.42 -10.60
C LEU A 519 29.81 1.85 -9.17
N PRO A 520 30.47 1.33 -8.12
CA PRO A 520 30.17 1.67 -6.73
C PRO A 520 30.09 3.19 -6.46
N GLU A 521 31.02 3.98 -7.02
CA GLU A 521 31.03 5.44 -6.86
C GLU A 521 29.83 6.12 -7.53
N GLN A 522 29.23 5.51 -8.55
CA GLN A 522 28.04 6.01 -9.22
C GLN A 522 26.76 5.54 -8.53
N VAL A 523 26.77 4.35 -7.92
CA VAL A 523 25.65 3.84 -7.11
C VAL A 523 25.35 4.81 -5.99
N ALA A 524 26.36 5.40 -5.33
CA ALA A 524 26.14 6.43 -4.31
C ALA A 524 25.29 7.62 -4.80
N ASN A 525 25.38 7.97 -6.09
CA ASN A 525 24.64 9.05 -6.74
C ASN A 525 23.24 8.63 -7.23
N ALA A 526 22.85 7.37 -7.04
CA ALA A 526 21.54 6.84 -7.44
C ALA A 526 20.41 7.16 -6.44
N ARG A 527 20.70 7.86 -5.34
CA ARG A 527 19.73 8.31 -4.34
C ARG A 527 18.86 9.46 -4.87
N GLY A 528 17.73 9.73 -4.20
CA GLY A 528 16.88 10.88 -4.53
C GLY A 528 15.96 10.73 -5.74
N LYS A 529 15.89 9.53 -6.35
CA LYS A 529 15.01 9.22 -7.49
C LYS A 529 14.45 7.81 -7.39
N TYR A 530 13.32 7.57 -8.04
CA TYR A 530 12.68 6.26 -8.16
C TYR A 530 13.26 5.50 -9.34
N TRP A 531 13.88 4.35 -9.06
CA TRP A 531 14.26 3.36 -10.07
C TRP A 531 13.08 2.42 -10.32
N HIS A 532 12.39 2.65 -11.42
CA HIS A 532 11.16 1.97 -11.75
C HIS A 532 11.43 0.73 -12.61
N PHE A 533 10.98 -0.43 -12.14
CA PHE A 533 11.16 -1.69 -12.85
C PHE A 533 10.18 -1.89 -14.02
N GLY A 534 9.16 -1.06 -14.17
CA GLY A 534 8.09 -1.29 -15.15
C GLY A 534 6.91 -2.07 -14.58
N THR A 535 6.03 -2.49 -15.47
CA THR A 535 4.80 -3.22 -15.17
C THR A 535 4.99 -4.73 -15.29
N THR A 536 4.40 -5.47 -14.36
CA THR A 536 4.23 -6.93 -14.44
C THR A 536 2.74 -7.23 -14.59
N ASP A 537 2.35 -7.78 -15.72
CA ASP A 537 0.96 -8.18 -15.98
C ASP A 537 0.67 -9.56 -15.36
N GLY A 538 -0.60 -9.86 -15.13
CA GLY A 538 -1.02 -11.16 -14.60
C GLY A 538 -0.96 -11.29 -13.09
N MET A 539 -0.79 -10.19 -12.35
CA MET A 539 -0.74 -10.20 -10.88
C MET A 539 -1.63 -9.12 -10.30
N ASP A 540 -2.55 -9.53 -9.43
CA ASP A 540 -3.38 -8.61 -8.67
C ASP A 540 -2.65 -8.05 -7.44
N HIS A 541 -3.30 -7.13 -6.74
CA HIS A 541 -2.79 -6.47 -5.54
C HIS A 541 -2.46 -7.43 -4.38
N ALA A 542 -3.22 -8.51 -4.22
CA ALA A 542 -3.06 -9.49 -3.15
C ALA A 542 -2.01 -10.55 -3.50
N ASP A 543 -1.86 -10.91 -4.78
CA ASP A 543 -0.81 -11.78 -5.28
C ASP A 543 0.56 -11.31 -4.81
N LYS A 544 0.81 -10.00 -4.84
CA LYS A 544 2.09 -9.36 -4.49
C LYS A 544 2.57 -9.65 -3.08
N ILE A 545 1.63 -9.89 -2.16
CA ILE A 545 1.92 -10.22 -0.76
C ILE A 545 1.69 -11.69 -0.47
N GLY A 546 1.49 -12.49 -1.51
CA GLY A 546 1.44 -13.92 -1.39
C GLY A 546 0.06 -14.51 -1.12
N ILE A 547 -1.01 -13.78 -1.43
CA ILE A 547 -2.38 -14.27 -1.34
C ILE A 547 -2.85 -14.51 -2.76
N TRP A 548 -2.66 -15.73 -3.25
CA TRP A 548 -2.87 -16.09 -4.65
C TRP A 548 -3.85 -17.24 -4.81
N ILE A 549 -4.37 -17.36 -6.03
CA ILE A 549 -5.17 -18.49 -6.49
C ILE A 549 -4.28 -19.53 -7.20
N GLU A 550 -3.31 -19.06 -7.99
CA GLU A 550 -2.44 -19.92 -8.80
C GLU A 550 -1.17 -20.33 -8.04
N SER A 551 -0.84 -21.62 -8.06
CA SER A 551 0.31 -22.17 -7.32
C SER A 551 1.68 -21.60 -7.72
N ASP A 552 1.85 -21.17 -8.97
CA ASP A 552 3.12 -20.61 -9.43
C ASP A 552 3.32 -19.14 -9.02
N THR A 553 2.25 -18.44 -8.64
CA THR A 553 2.34 -17.06 -8.12
C THR A 553 3.16 -17.01 -6.83
N GLY A 554 3.04 -18.00 -5.95
CA GLY A 554 3.84 -18.03 -4.71
C GLY A 554 5.35 -18.06 -4.95
N LYS A 555 5.82 -18.80 -5.96
CA LYS A 555 7.25 -18.81 -6.34
C LYS A 555 7.68 -17.46 -6.88
N LYS A 556 6.87 -16.85 -7.76
CA LYS A 556 7.16 -15.51 -8.32
C LYS A 556 7.30 -14.46 -7.22
N VAL A 557 6.43 -14.52 -6.21
CA VAL A 557 6.43 -13.60 -5.07
C VAL A 557 7.68 -13.82 -4.20
N ALA A 558 7.98 -15.06 -3.84
CA ALA A 558 9.19 -15.38 -3.06
C ALA A 558 10.47 -14.91 -3.79
N SER A 559 10.55 -15.13 -5.11
CA SER A 559 11.63 -14.62 -5.95
C SER A 559 11.67 -13.10 -5.98
N MET A 560 10.53 -12.42 -6.12
CA MET A 560 10.44 -10.96 -6.10
C MET A 560 11.05 -10.37 -4.81
N TYR A 561 10.64 -10.86 -3.62
CA TYR A 561 11.21 -10.37 -2.36
C TYR A 561 12.67 -10.75 -2.19
N THR A 562 13.09 -11.94 -2.63
CA THR A 562 14.49 -12.35 -2.61
C THR A 562 15.36 -11.41 -3.45
N HIS A 563 14.91 -11.05 -4.66
CA HIS A 563 15.62 -10.11 -5.53
C HIS A 563 15.62 -8.68 -4.98
N LEU A 564 14.50 -8.21 -4.41
CA LEU A 564 14.44 -6.91 -3.74
C LEU A 564 15.42 -6.84 -2.58
N VAL A 565 15.42 -7.86 -1.71
CA VAL A 565 16.33 -7.95 -0.57
C VAL A 565 17.77 -8.04 -1.02
N THR A 566 18.05 -8.81 -2.08
CA THR A 566 19.38 -8.87 -2.70
C THR A 566 19.83 -7.47 -3.10
N ILE A 567 19.00 -6.69 -3.80
CA ILE A 567 19.38 -5.33 -4.20
C ILE A 567 19.64 -4.44 -2.99
N VAL A 568 18.70 -4.35 -2.05
CA VAL A 568 18.84 -3.38 -0.95
C VAL A 568 19.98 -3.73 0.00
N SER A 569 20.25 -5.02 0.24
CA SER A 569 21.37 -5.44 1.08
C SER A 569 22.75 -5.09 0.50
N HIS A 570 22.86 -4.81 -0.80
CA HIS A 570 24.12 -4.31 -1.39
C HIS A 570 24.23 -2.77 -1.38
N LEU A 571 23.24 -2.06 -0.81
CA LEU A 571 23.26 -0.59 -0.75
C LEU A 571 23.84 -0.10 0.59
N SER A 572 24.70 0.91 0.53
CA SER A 572 25.32 1.51 1.72
C SER A 572 24.49 2.65 2.33
N ALA A 573 24.49 2.75 3.66
CA ALA A 573 24.00 3.92 4.41
C ALA A 573 24.92 5.15 4.28
N LYS A 574 26.22 4.88 4.12
CA LYS A 574 27.35 5.80 3.90
C LYS A 574 27.35 6.45 2.51
N PRO A 575 27.33 7.77 2.26
CA PRO A 575 28.20 8.30 1.21
C PRO A 575 29.64 8.06 1.66
N THR A 576 30.41 7.31 0.88
CA THR A 576 31.82 7.08 1.16
C THR A 576 32.59 8.40 0.99
N LEU A 577 33.66 8.63 1.77
CA LEU A 577 34.45 9.87 1.70
C LEU A 577 35.06 10.13 0.31
N THR A 578 35.13 9.11 -0.54
CA THR A 578 35.51 9.16 -1.95
C THR A 578 34.44 9.77 -2.86
N ASP A 579 33.23 10.01 -2.35
CA ASP A 579 32.05 10.44 -3.11
C ASP A 579 31.80 11.95 -3.04
N LEU A 580 32.67 12.72 -2.37
CA LEU A 580 32.63 14.18 -2.45
C LEU A 580 33.24 14.62 -3.78
N PRO A 581 32.55 15.47 -4.58
CA PRO A 581 33.18 16.05 -5.75
C PRO A 581 34.45 16.78 -5.32
N ASN A 582 35.54 16.61 -6.06
CA ASN A 582 36.73 17.45 -5.91
C ASN A 582 36.25 18.91 -5.99
N VAL A 583 36.16 19.58 -4.85
CA VAL A 583 35.82 21.00 -4.81
C VAL A 583 37.01 21.73 -5.41
N ASP A 584 36.84 22.23 -6.63
CA ASP A 584 37.80 23.15 -7.23
C ASP A 584 37.78 24.46 -6.43
N ILE A 585 38.70 24.54 -5.47
CA ILE A 585 38.87 25.67 -4.55
C ILE A 585 39.21 26.96 -5.33
N SER A 586 39.61 26.85 -6.61
CA SER A 586 39.88 28.00 -7.48
C SER A 586 38.61 28.74 -7.93
N ALA A 587 37.43 28.12 -7.79
CA ALA A 587 36.13 28.70 -8.16
C ALA A 587 35.42 29.44 -7.02
N LEU A 588 35.99 29.48 -5.81
CA LEU A 588 35.43 30.26 -4.71
C LEU A 588 35.60 31.77 -4.96
N PRO A 589 34.58 32.61 -4.72
CA PRO A 589 34.71 34.06 -4.88
C PRO A 589 35.84 34.60 -4.01
N ARG A 590 36.85 35.23 -4.62
CA ARG A 590 37.84 36.01 -3.88
C ARG A 590 37.11 37.17 -3.22
N PHE A 591 36.90 37.11 -1.91
CA PHE A 591 36.39 38.22 -1.14
C PHE A 591 37.42 39.36 -1.18
N THR A 592 37.16 40.36 -2.01
CA THR A 592 37.87 41.64 -2.01
C THR A 592 37.10 42.62 -1.13
N GLY A 593 37.33 42.52 0.17
CA GLY A 593 36.83 43.49 1.16
C GLY A 593 37.64 43.32 2.43
N ASP A 594 38.05 44.43 3.05
CA ASP A 594 38.82 44.44 4.29
C ASP A 594 38.02 43.75 5.40
N ILE A 595 38.42 42.52 5.74
CA ILE A 595 37.88 41.76 6.85
C ILE A 595 38.97 41.68 7.91
N THR A 596 38.62 42.07 9.14
CA THR A 596 39.52 42.05 10.29
C THR A 596 39.98 40.61 10.60
N PRO A 597 41.23 40.40 11.10
CA PRO A 597 41.85 39.08 11.22
C PRO A 597 41.01 38.03 11.98
N ASP A 598 40.26 38.47 13.01
CA ASP A 598 39.44 37.62 13.87
C ASP A 598 38.25 36.96 13.16
N LEU A 599 37.68 37.60 12.11
CA LEU A 599 36.52 37.03 11.41
C LEU A 599 36.94 35.89 10.46
N SER A 600 38.16 35.97 9.91
CA SER A 600 38.66 34.99 8.95
C SER A 600 38.96 33.65 9.61
N ALA A 601 39.63 33.66 10.76
CA ALA A 601 39.99 32.45 11.51
C ALA A 601 38.74 31.71 12.02
N LYS A 602 37.73 32.46 12.50
CA LYS A 602 36.49 31.88 13.03
C LYS A 602 35.62 31.26 11.95
N VAL A 603 35.48 31.93 10.79
CA VAL A 603 34.69 31.39 9.67
C VAL A 603 35.39 30.19 9.01
N ILE A 604 36.73 30.21 8.95
CA ILE A 604 37.51 29.08 8.41
C ILE A 604 37.51 27.91 9.37
N ALA A 605 37.65 28.14 10.69
CA ALA A 605 37.57 27.09 11.71
C ALA A 605 36.16 26.49 11.80
N ASP A 606 35.10 27.30 11.76
CA ASP A 606 33.72 26.79 11.76
C ASP A 606 33.43 25.98 10.49
N LYS A 607 33.97 26.38 9.33
CA LYS A 607 33.83 25.61 8.10
C LYS A 607 34.66 24.32 8.07
N LEU A 608 35.88 24.31 8.63
CA LEU A 608 36.72 23.11 8.69
C LEU A 608 36.26 22.11 9.77
N ALA A 609 35.76 22.59 10.91
CA ALA A 609 35.21 21.75 11.97
C ALA A 609 33.96 20.97 11.54
N ILE A 610 33.19 21.50 10.58
CA ILE A 610 32.05 20.80 9.96
C ILE A 610 32.50 19.61 9.11
N TYR A 611 33.76 19.59 8.64
CA TYR A 611 34.25 18.58 7.69
C TYR A 611 35.04 17.42 8.30
N ASP A 612 35.65 17.55 9.49
CA ASP A 612 36.45 16.46 10.09
C ASP A 612 35.71 15.64 11.17
N GLY A 613 34.59 16.11 11.71
CA GLY A 613 33.78 15.31 12.67
C GLY A 613 34.51 14.86 13.95
N ARG A 614 35.77 15.27 14.16
CA ARG A 614 36.52 15.15 15.41
C ARG A 614 36.97 16.53 15.82
N GLY A 615 36.42 17.03 16.93
CA GLY A 615 36.81 18.30 17.50
C GLY A 615 38.25 18.27 18.05
N SER A 616 39.23 18.53 17.20
CA SER A 616 40.56 19.04 17.58
C SER A 616 41.36 19.39 16.32
N VAL A 617 41.46 20.67 15.99
CA VAL A 617 42.45 21.18 15.02
C VAL A 617 43.39 22.13 15.78
N MET A 618 44.66 21.76 15.87
CA MET A 618 45.74 22.64 16.30
C MET A 618 46.08 23.55 15.12
N VAL A 619 45.89 24.86 15.30
CA VAL A 619 46.24 25.89 14.32
C VAL A 619 47.70 26.28 14.55
N GLU A 620 48.62 25.56 13.93
CA GLU A 620 49.98 26.06 13.67
C GLU A 620 50.30 25.76 12.20
N ASP A 621 50.89 26.74 11.53
CA ASP A 621 51.30 26.77 10.12
C ASP A 621 50.25 27.15 9.06
N PHE A 622 49.68 28.35 9.16
CA PHE A 622 49.34 29.18 7.98
C PHE A 622 49.26 30.67 8.41
N ILE A 623 50.39 31.39 8.30
CA ILE A 623 50.44 32.86 8.25
C ILE A 623 50.52 33.27 6.79
#